data_AF-A0A537D5W0-F1
#
_entry.id   AF-A0A537D5W0-F1
#
_cell.length_a   1.000
_cell.length_b   1.000
_cell.length_c   1.000
_cell.angle_alpha   90.00
_cell.angle_beta   90.00
_cell.angle_gamma   90.00
#
_symmetry.space_group_name_H-M   'P 1'
#
loop_
_entity.id
_entity.type
_entity.pdbx_description
1 polymer ?
#
loop_
_entity_poly.entity_id
_entity_poly.type
_entity_poly.pdbx_seq_one_letter_code
_entity_poly.pdbx_strand_id
1 'polypeptide(L)'
;MILPSTGIRPEIATAAIPVDERVWVPCNLLRVRRSGVLSRHRHPMAVVGYVIKGRWRYLEHDWVAEEGSFVYEPPGEIHTLIVPDDCAEMITFFNIGGAMIYVDDAGRQTGYEDVFTKIDMCRAYYAAVGLGADYVDRFLR
;
A
#
# COMPACT_ATOMS: atom_id res chain seq x y z
N MET A 1 25.12 -10.74 22.19
CA MET A 1 25.90 -11.16 21.00
C MET A 1 25.18 -12.35 20.39
N ILE A 2 24.27 -12.10 19.45
CA ILE A 2 23.53 -13.17 18.77
C ILE A 2 24.28 -13.43 17.46
N LEU A 3 24.81 -14.65 17.33
CA LEU A 3 25.56 -15.12 16.17
C LEU A 3 24.63 -15.28 14.96
N PRO A 4 25.13 -15.04 13.73
CA PRO A 4 24.34 -15.15 12.51
C PRO A 4 24.05 -16.62 12.19
N SER A 5 22.79 -16.97 11.97
CA SER A 5 22.42 -18.29 11.45
C SER A 5 22.82 -18.38 9.98
N THR A 6 23.89 -19.11 9.71
CA THR A 6 24.30 -19.57 8.38
C THR A 6 23.22 -20.49 7.82
N GLY A 7 22.57 -20.12 6.71
CA GLY A 7 21.80 -21.11 5.93
C GLY A 7 20.63 -20.58 5.11
N ILE A 8 20.14 -19.35 5.32
CA ILE A 8 19.08 -18.79 4.46
C ILE A 8 19.76 -18.04 3.32
N ARG A 9 19.78 -18.65 2.13
CA ARG A 9 19.93 -17.87 0.89
C ARG A 9 18.63 -17.11 0.71
N PRO A 10 18.64 -15.79 0.46
CA PRO A 10 17.45 -15.08 0.02
C PRO A 10 17.11 -15.51 -1.41
N GLU A 11 16.54 -16.70 -1.52
CA GLU A 11 15.78 -17.22 -2.65
C GLU A 11 14.33 -17.11 -2.16
N ILE A 12 13.47 -16.18 -2.58
CA ILE A 12 13.23 -15.60 -3.88
C ILE A 12 12.33 -14.37 -3.57
N ALA A 13 12.75 -13.16 -3.91
CA ALA A 13 11.78 -12.10 -4.21
C ALA A 13 11.43 -12.26 -5.69
N THR A 14 10.70 -13.32 -6.04
CA THR A 14 10.07 -13.39 -7.36
C THR A 14 9.13 -12.21 -7.36
N ALA A 15 9.33 -11.32 -8.32
CA ALA A 15 8.38 -10.28 -8.60
C ALA A 15 6.99 -10.92 -8.54
N ALA A 16 6.14 -10.45 -7.62
CA ALA A 16 4.76 -10.88 -7.51
C ALA A 16 4.01 -10.29 -8.71
N ILE A 17 4.36 -10.78 -9.90
CA ILE A 17 3.81 -10.41 -11.19
C ILE A 17 2.73 -11.44 -11.46
N PRO A 18 1.45 -11.05 -11.42
CA PRO A 18 0.38 -11.90 -11.88
C PRO A 18 0.66 -12.28 -13.34
N VAL A 19 0.64 -13.58 -13.63
CA VAL A 19 0.88 -14.13 -14.98
C VAL A 19 -0.34 -13.98 -15.90
N ASP A 20 -1.42 -13.41 -15.37
CA ASP A 20 -2.67 -13.12 -16.06
C ASP A 20 -2.82 -11.60 -16.16
N GLU A 21 -2.84 -11.08 -17.39
CA GLU A 21 -3.06 -9.67 -17.73
C GLU A 21 -4.36 -9.09 -17.13
N ARG A 22 -5.26 -9.95 -16.62
CA ARG A 22 -6.54 -9.57 -16.00
C ARG A 22 -6.45 -9.33 -14.49
N VAL A 23 -5.39 -9.77 -13.82
CA VAL A 23 -5.22 -9.57 -12.38
C VAL A 23 -4.14 -8.53 -12.18
N TRP A 24 -4.52 -7.26 -12.15
CA TRP A 24 -3.58 -6.19 -11.84
C TRP A 24 -3.53 -5.96 -10.33
N VAL A 25 -2.35 -6.12 -9.73
CA VAL A 25 -2.13 -5.95 -8.30
C VAL A 25 -1.21 -4.75 -8.10
N PRO A 26 -1.75 -3.58 -7.68
CA PRO A 26 -0.93 -2.40 -7.46
C PRO A 26 0.17 -2.67 -6.41
N CYS A 27 1.42 -2.45 -6.83
CA CYS A 27 2.57 -2.36 -5.95
C CYS A 27 3.02 -0.91 -5.90
N ASN A 28 2.90 -0.25 -4.76
CA ASN A 28 3.27 1.16 -4.64
C ASN A 28 3.99 1.47 -3.34
N LEU A 29 4.80 2.53 -3.39
CA LEU A 29 5.30 3.19 -2.20
C LEU A 29 4.29 4.25 -1.78
N LEU A 30 3.66 4.07 -0.62
CA LEU A 30 2.92 5.15 0.02
C LEU A 30 3.93 5.99 0.80
N ARG A 31 4.11 7.25 0.35
CA ARG A 31 4.97 8.22 1.02
C ARG A 31 4.13 9.36 1.58
N VAL A 32 4.26 9.59 2.87
CA VAL A 32 3.53 10.63 3.61
C VAL A 32 4.54 11.49 4.37
N ARG A 33 4.54 12.81 4.14
CA ARG A 33 5.53 13.77 4.70
C ARG A 33 4.96 14.72 5.76
N ARG A 34 3.70 14.52 6.14
CA ARG A 34 2.96 15.25 7.18
C ARG A 34 2.00 14.27 7.83
N SER A 35 1.46 14.55 9.01
CA SER A 35 0.37 13.71 9.53
C SER A 35 -0.74 13.59 8.51
N GLY A 36 -1.25 12.37 8.40
CA GLY A 36 -2.20 11.99 7.37
C GLY A 36 -3.08 10.87 7.90
N VAL A 37 -4.38 11.02 7.67
CA VAL A 37 -5.37 9.97 7.85
C VAL A 37 -5.73 9.48 6.46
N LEU A 38 -5.51 8.19 6.21
CA LEU A 38 -6.10 7.54 5.04
C LEU A 38 -7.53 7.13 5.44
N SER A 39 -8.51 7.59 4.67
CA SER A 39 -9.92 7.39 4.97
C SER A 39 -10.25 5.92 5.20
N ARG A 40 -11.19 5.66 6.12
CA ARG A 40 -11.66 4.32 6.47
C ARG A 40 -12.07 3.51 5.24
N HIS A 41 -11.53 2.31 5.09
CA HIS A 41 -11.77 1.47 3.93
C HIS A 41 -11.59 -0.02 4.25
N ARG A 42 -11.95 -0.87 3.29
CA ARG A 42 -11.67 -2.31 3.30
C ARG A 42 -11.12 -2.79 1.96
N HIS A 43 -10.41 -3.91 2.00
CA HIS A 43 -9.95 -4.61 0.80
C HIS A 43 -10.68 -5.95 0.64
N PRO A 44 -11.27 -6.26 -0.53
CA PRO A 44 -11.85 -7.58 -0.79
C PRO A 44 -10.82 -8.72 -0.86
N MET A 45 -9.54 -8.39 -0.98
CA MET A 45 -8.41 -9.32 -1.06
C MET A 45 -7.32 -8.90 -0.07
N ALA A 46 -6.31 -9.75 0.11
CA ALA A 46 -5.23 -9.48 1.06
C ALA A 46 -4.37 -8.30 0.64
N VAL A 47 -3.83 -7.59 1.63
CA VAL A 47 -2.79 -6.57 1.46
C VAL A 47 -1.57 -6.96 2.28
N VAL A 48 -0.38 -6.75 1.73
CA VAL A 48 0.87 -6.86 2.49
C VAL A 48 1.62 -5.54 2.45
N GLY A 49 2.19 -5.17 3.59
CA GLY A 49 2.95 -3.96 3.81
C GLY A 49 4.37 -4.26 4.31
N TYR A 50 5.35 -3.49 3.86
CA TYR A 50 6.68 -3.45 4.45
C TYR A 50 7.10 -2.00 4.70
N VAL A 51 7.34 -1.66 5.97
CA VAL A 51 7.67 -0.29 6.37
C VAL A 51 9.15 -0.03 6.11
N ILE A 52 9.43 0.83 5.13
CA ILE A 52 10.78 1.21 4.75
C ILE A 52 11.31 2.35 5.63
N LYS A 53 10.41 3.25 6.07
CA LYS A 53 10.79 4.39 6.90
C LYS A 53 9.62 4.90 7.72
N GLY A 54 9.92 5.38 8.93
CA GLY A 54 8.95 6.03 9.81
C GLY A 54 8.04 5.03 10.50
N ARG A 55 6.84 5.48 10.87
CA ARG A 55 5.83 4.62 11.51
C ARG A 55 4.41 5.06 11.22
N TRP A 56 3.49 4.13 11.35
CA TRP A 56 2.05 4.35 11.22
C TRP A 56 1.29 3.27 11.99
N ARG A 57 -0.02 3.46 12.17
CA ARG A 57 -0.88 2.43 12.76
C ARG A 57 -2.27 2.46 12.14
N TYR A 58 -3.00 1.36 12.31
CA TYR A 58 -4.44 1.35 12.15
C TYR A 58 -5.12 1.73 13.47
N LEU A 59 -6.21 2.50 13.41
CA LEU A 59 -6.96 2.88 14.61
C LEU A 59 -7.66 1.68 15.27
N GLU A 60 -7.90 0.63 14.50
CA GLU A 60 -8.60 -0.59 14.87
C GLU A 60 -7.69 -1.61 15.57
N HIS A 61 -6.38 -1.33 15.66
CA HIS A 61 -5.39 -2.21 16.24
C HIS A 61 -4.56 -1.51 17.33
N ASP A 62 -4.06 -2.30 18.28
CA ASP A 62 -3.23 -1.82 19.39
C ASP A 62 -1.74 -1.73 19.03
N TRP A 63 -1.33 -2.24 17.87
CA TRP A 63 0.06 -2.24 17.43
C TRP A 63 0.40 -1.00 16.57
N VAL A 64 1.69 -0.72 16.46
CA VAL A 64 2.26 0.31 15.58
C VAL A 64 3.26 -0.35 14.65
N ALA A 65 3.15 -0.11 13.35
CA ALA A 65 4.13 -0.58 12.38
C ALA A 65 5.25 0.46 12.26
N GLU A 66 6.47 0.04 12.55
CA GLU A 66 7.69 0.84 12.50
C GLU A 66 8.64 0.34 11.42
N GLU A 67 9.71 1.08 11.13
CA GLU A 67 10.73 0.69 10.16
C GLU A 67 11.18 -0.77 10.32
N GLY A 68 11.13 -1.52 9.21
CA GLY A 68 11.41 -2.96 9.17
C GLY A 68 10.22 -3.87 9.47
N SER A 69 9.07 -3.33 9.88
CA SER A 69 7.86 -4.12 10.16
C SER A 69 7.24 -4.67 8.87
N PHE A 70 6.73 -5.90 8.96
CA PHE A 70 5.86 -6.50 7.96
C PHE A 70 4.42 -6.49 8.47
N VAL A 71 3.49 -6.08 7.61
CA VAL A 71 2.06 -6.01 7.89
C VAL A 71 1.32 -6.92 6.92
N TYR A 72 0.36 -7.68 7.43
CA TYR A 72 -0.57 -8.48 6.64
C TYR A 72 -1.99 -8.11 7.03
N GLU A 73 -2.79 -7.72 6.05
CA GLU A 73 -4.20 -7.37 6.22
C GLU A 73 -5.06 -8.46 5.59
N PRO A 74 -5.86 -9.19 6.38
CA PRO A 74 -6.76 -10.20 5.85
C PRO A 74 -7.88 -9.57 5.01
N PRO A 75 -8.40 -10.29 4.00
CA PRO A 75 -9.54 -9.84 3.22
C PRO A 75 -10.75 -9.46 4.09
N GLY A 76 -11.37 -8.33 3.76
CA GLY A 76 -12.61 -7.85 4.38
C GLY A 76 -12.44 -7.04 5.66
N GLU A 77 -11.21 -6.90 6.18
CA GLU A 77 -10.95 -6.03 7.32
C GLU A 77 -11.23 -4.56 6.96
N ILE A 78 -11.84 -3.83 7.90
CA ILE A 78 -12.04 -2.38 7.76
C ILE A 78 -11.02 -1.68 8.66
N HIS A 79 -10.22 -0.80 8.07
CA HIS A 79 -9.17 -0.10 8.81
C HIS A 79 -9.00 1.36 8.40
N THR A 80 -8.34 2.11 9.29
CA THR A 80 -8.07 3.54 9.13
C THR A 80 -6.60 3.81 9.42
N LEU A 81 -5.80 4.04 8.37
CA LEU A 81 -4.35 4.27 8.50
C LEU A 81 -4.09 5.69 9.02
N ILE A 82 -3.30 5.79 10.08
CA ILE A 82 -2.82 7.08 10.59
C ILE A 82 -1.29 7.13 10.65
N VAL A 83 -0.74 8.26 10.24
CA VAL A 83 0.66 8.60 10.48
C VAL A 83 0.73 9.57 11.66
N PRO A 84 1.43 9.23 12.77
CA PRO A 84 1.56 10.11 13.94
C PRO A 84 2.11 11.50 13.60
N ASP A 85 1.70 12.53 14.35
CA ASP A 85 2.11 13.93 14.13
C ASP A 85 3.63 14.16 14.28
N ASP A 86 4.29 13.36 15.10
CA ASP A 86 5.73 13.42 15.33
C ASP A 86 6.54 12.58 14.32
N CYS A 87 5.87 11.91 13.38
CA CYS A 87 6.51 11.18 12.29
C CYS A 87 6.72 12.11 11.08
N ALA A 88 7.94 12.63 10.94
CA ALA A 88 8.29 13.56 9.85
C ALA A 88 8.11 12.97 8.44
N GLU A 89 8.30 11.66 8.29
CA GLU A 89 8.15 10.97 7.02
C GLU A 89 7.86 9.48 7.24
N MET A 90 6.85 8.98 6.53
CA MET A 90 6.54 7.56 6.43
C MET A 90 6.67 7.11 4.98
N ILE A 91 7.32 5.95 4.77
CA ILE A 91 7.39 5.25 3.49
C ILE A 91 7.08 3.78 3.75
N THR A 92 5.98 3.30 3.17
CA THR A 92 5.60 1.88 3.23
C THR A 92 5.39 1.34 1.83
N PHE A 93 6.02 0.21 1.53
CA PHE A 93 5.70 -0.57 0.34
C PHE A 93 4.42 -1.35 0.61
N PHE A 94 3.44 -1.20 -0.27
CA PHE A 94 2.23 -2.00 -0.26
C PHE A 94 2.09 -2.81 -1.55
N ASN A 95 1.68 -4.06 -1.41
CA ASN A 95 1.12 -4.88 -2.48
C ASN A 95 -0.35 -5.12 -2.13
N ILE A 96 -1.24 -4.51 -2.91
CA ILE A 96 -2.67 -4.42 -2.60
C ILE A 96 -3.45 -5.34 -3.53
N GLY A 97 -4.04 -6.40 -2.98
CA GLY A 97 -4.98 -7.22 -3.71
C GLY A 97 -6.31 -6.48 -3.93
N GLY A 98 -6.78 -6.43 -5.17
CA GLY A 98 -8.12 -5.93 -5.50
C GLY A 98 -8.30 -4.43 -5.27
N ALA A 99 -9.55 -4.02 -5.03
CA ALA A 99 -9.92 -2.63 -4.85
C ALA A 99 -9.80 -2.18 -3.38
N MET A 100 -9.63 -0.88 -3.18
CA MET A 100 -9.83 -0.21 -1.90
C MET A 100 -11.25 0.34 -1.86
N ILE A 101 -12.09 -0.15 -0.96
CA ILE A 101 -13.50 0.25 -0.86
C ILE A 101 -13.67 1.18 0.34
N TYR A 102 -13.94 2.46 0.08
CA TYR A 102 -14.19 3.44 1.13
C TYR A 102 -15.53 3.20 1.80
N VAL A 103 -15.56 3.33 3.12
CA VAL A 103 -16.77 3.15 3.93
C VAL A 103 -16.98 4.30 4.92
N ASP A 104 -18.24 4.60 5.23
CA ASP A 104 -18.61 5.53 6.29
C ASP A 104 -18.57 4.87 7.68
N ASP A 105 -18.92 5.63 8.72
CA ASP A 105 -18.96 5.17 10.12
C ASP A 105 -19.98 4.04 10.35
N ALA A 106 -21.00 3.94 9.49
CA ALA A 106 -21.98 2.84 9.51
C ALA A 106 -21.54 1.63 8.67
N GLY A 107 -20.32 1.66 8.10
CA GLY A 107 -19.78 0.61 7.25
C GLY A 107 -20.39 0.56 5.85
N ARG A 108 -21.13 1.58 5.43
CA ARG A 108 -21.71 1.65 4.07
C ARG A 108 -20.67 2.15 3.10
N GLN A 109 -20.64 1.58 1.91
CA GLN A 109 -19.74 1.98 0.85
C GLN A 109 -20.04 3.41 0.37
N THR A 110 -19.01 4.25 0.36
CA THR A 110 -19.06 5.65 -0.11
C THR A 110 -18.29 5.88 -1.40
N GLY A 111 -17.37 4.98 -1.75
CA GLY A 111 -16.57 5.06 -2.97
C GLY A 111 -15.64 3.86 -3.12
N TYR A 112 -14.80 3.89 -4.14
CA TYR A 112 -13.75 2.89 -4.34
C TYR A 112 -12.56 3.48 -5.11
N GLU A 113 -11.42 2.81 -4.97
CA GLU A 113 -10.28 2.91 -5.90
C GLU A 113 -9.91 1.49 -6.35
N ASP A 114 -9.74 1.31 -7.65
CA ASP A 114 -9.20 0.10 -8.24
C ASP A 114 -7.94 0.41 -9.07
N VAL A 115 -7.41 -0.59 -9.77
CA VAL A 115 -6.27 -0.40 -10.67
C VAL A 115 -6.52 0.69 -11.71
N PHE A 116 -7.69 0.72 -12.34
CA PHE A 116 -7.96 1.61 -13.47
C PHE A 116 -8.03 3.06 -12.99
N THR A 117 -8.72 3.31 -11.87
CA THR A 117 -8.74 4.64 -11.25
C THR A 117 -7.33 5.08 -10.81
N LYS A 118 -6.50 4.15 -10.34
CA LYS A 118 -5.10 4.42 -9.97
C LYS A 118 -4.25 4.80 -11.18
N ILE A 119 -4.40 4.07 -12.28
CA ILE A 119 -3.70 4.34 -13.53
C ILE A 119 -4.10 5.72 -14.05
N ASP A 120 -5.39 6.04 -14.08
CA ASP A 120 -5.86 7.35 -14.57
C ASP A 120 -5.35 8.51 -13.70
N MET A 121 -5.32 8.33 -12.37
CA MET A 121 -4.68 9.27 -11.45
C MET A 121 -3.19 9.47 -11.78
N CYS A 122 -2.44 8.38 -12.01
CA CYS A 122 -1.03 8.45 -12.38
C CYS A 122 -0.82 9.13 -13.74
N ARG A 123 -1.64 8.82 -14.75
CA ARG A 123 -1.60 9.46 -16.08
C ARG A 123 -1.78 10.97 -15.96
N ALA A 124 -2.82 11.40 -15.24
CA ALA A 124 -3.10 12.81 -15.02
C ALA A 124 -1.94 13.52 -14.31
N TYR A 125 -1.39 12.90 -13.25
CA TYR A 125 -0.26 13.46 -12.51
C TYR A 125 1.01 13.55 -13.37
N TYR A 126 1.39 12.48 -14.07
CA TYR A 126 2.59 12.46 -14.89
C TYR A 126 2.53 13.42 -16.08
N ALA A 127 1.35 13.61 -16.69
CA ALA A 127 1.14 14.66 -17.67
C ALA A 127 1.36 16.06 -17.05
N ALA A 128 0.81 16.32 -15.87
CA ALA A 128 0.92 17.62 -15.20
C ALA A 128 2.35 18.00 -14.80
N VAL A 129 3.19 17.02 -14.45
CA VAL A 129 4.60 17.25 -14.08
C VAL A 129 5.58 17.14 -15.26
N GLY A 130 5.08 17.00 -16.49
CA GLY A 130 5.90 16.99 -17.71
C GLY A 130 6.57 15.65 -18.04
N LEU A 131 6.19 14.56 -17.39
CA LEU A 131 6.67 13.21 -17.70
C LEU A 131 5.89 12.54 -18.85
N GLY A 132 4.69 13.04 -19.17
CA GLY A 132 3.79 12.45 -20.16
C GLY A 132 2.82 11.45 -19.54
N ALA A 133 1.59 11.37 -20.07
CA ALA A 133 0.56 10.47 -19.54
C ALA A 133 0.94 8.99 -19.72
N ASP A 134 1.63 8.67 -20.81
CA ASP A 134 2.15 7.36 -21.19
C ASP A 134 3.31 6.87 -20.31
N TYR A 135 3.88 7.73 -19.45
CA TYR A 135 4.96 7.32 -18.56
C TYR A 135 4.57 6.17 -17.62
N VAL A 136 3.29 6.10 -17.22
CA VAL A 136 2.77 5.02 -16.36
C VAL A 136 2.80 3.66 -17.06
N ASP A 137 2.70 3.64 -18.39
CA ASP A 137 2.59 2.41 -19.18
C ASP A 137 3.84 1.52 -19.04
N ARG A 138 4.99 2.12 -18.67
CA ARG A 138 6.24 1.42 -18.36
C ARG A 138 6.16 0.50 -17.14
N PHE A 139 5.18 0.71 -16.27
CA PHE A 139 4.94 -0.09 -15.06
C PHE A 139 3.81 -1.11 -15.23
N LEU A 140 3.06 -1.03 -16.34
CA LEU A 140 2.04 -2.02 -16.69
C LEU A 140 2.71 -3.31 -17.16
N ARG A 141 2.21 -4.44 -16.66
CA ARG A 141 2.66 -5.81 -16.96
C ARG A 141 1.45 -6.66 -17.26
#